data_AF-A0A4Y2TE58-F1
#
_entry.id   AF-A0A4Y2TE58-F1
#
_cell.length_a   1.000
_cell.length_b   1.000
_cell.length_c   1.000
_cell.angle_alpha   90.00
_cell.angle_beta   90.00
_cell.angle_gamma   90.00
#
_symmetry.space_group_name_H-M   'P 1'
#
loop_
_entity.id
_entity.type
_entity.pdbx_description
1 polymer ?
#
loop_
_entity_poly.entity_id
_entity_poly.type
_entity_poly.pdbx_seq_one_letter_code
_entity_poly.pdbx_strand_id
1 'polypeptide(L)'
;MDILNKLRSLSVSYRIHLQWIPSPVNIQGNEIADALAKAVLMMLRCLLHLTYLELFSRAKSRNKTIWLIPPVHHWYRGSRPGGCL
;
A
#
# COMPACT_ATOMS: atom_id res chain seq x y z
N MET A 1 18.13 14.70 21.29
CA MET A 1 18.15 13.22 21.37
C MET A 1 18.79 12.70 20.11
N ASP A 2 20.03 12.23 20.20
CA ASP A 2 20.81 11.74 19.06
C ASP A 2 20.34 10.34 18.62
N ILE A 3 20.27 10.08 17.32
CA ILE A 3 19.90 8.78 16.76
C ILE A 3 20.88 7.69 17.20
N LEU A 4 22.16 8.05 17.40
CA LEU A 4 23.20 7.15 17.88
C LEU A 4 22.90 6.64 19.30
N ASN A 5 22.39 7.51 20.16
CA ASN A 5 22.03 7.13 21.54
C ASN A 5 20.85 6.16 21.55
N LYS A 6 19.88 6.33 20.66
CA LYS A 6 18.75 5.39 20.50
C LYS A 6 19.22 4.03 19.97
N LEU A 7 20.07 4.01 18.94
CA LEU A 7 20.61 2.77 18.37
C LEU A 7 21.44 2.01 19.41
N ARG A 8 22.26 2.70 20.20
CA ARG A 8 23.02 2.10 21.30
C ARG A 8 22.09 1.50 22.35
N SER A 9 21.04 2.21 22.76
CA SER A 9 20.06 1.69 23.71
C SER A 9 19.38 0.43 23.20
N LEU A 10 18.95 0.41 21.94
CA LEU A 10 18.30 -0.75 21.34
C LEU A 10 19.25 -1.95 21.23
N SER A 11 20.49 -1.71 20.83
CA SER A 11 21.53 -2.75 20.76
C SER A 11 21.73 -3.44 22.12
N VAL A 12 21.82 -2.65 23.20
CA VAL A 12 21.97 -3.19 24.57
C VAL A 12 20.71 -3.95 25.01
N SER A 13 19.53 -3.34 24.88
CA SER A 13 18.27 -3.95 25.35
C SER A 13 17.92 -5.25 24.65
N TYR A 14 18.13 -5.32 23.33
CA TYR A 14 17.75 -6.46 22.50
C TYR A 14 18.92 -7.37 22.14
N ARG A 15 20.12 -7.09 22.66
CA ARG A 15 21.37 -7.83 22.36
C ARG A 15 21.63 -7.93 20.85
N ILE A 16 21.35 -6.85 20.12
CA ILE A 16 21.52 -6.77 18.67
C ILE A 16 22.95 -6.30 18.36
N HIS A 17 23.66 -7.05 17.53
CA HIS A 17 24.96 -6.64 17.00
C HIS A 17 24.76 -5.90 15.67
N LEU A 18 25.12 -4.61 15.65
CA LEU A 18 25.06 -3.79 14.44
C LEU A 18 26.36 -3.95 13.65
N GLN A 19 26.26 -4.42 12.41
CA GLN A 19 27.38 -4.54 11.49
C GLN A 19 27.16 -3.63 10.29
N TRP A 20 28.17 -2.84 9.95
CA TRP A 20 28.15 -2.04 8.74
C TRP A 20 28.47 -2.92 7.52
N ILE A 21 27.67 -2.80 6.47
CA ILE A 21 27.87 -3.53 5.23
C ILE A 21 28.02 -2.53 4.07
N PRO A 22 29.16 -2.52 3.35
CA PRO A 22 29.34 -1.67 2.18
C PRO A 22 28.38 -2.03 1.03
N SER A 23 27.86 -1.00 0.35
CA SER A 23 27.06 -1.13 -0.88
C SER A 23 28.02 -1.17 -2.07
N PRO A 24 28.42 -2.37 -2.55
CA PRO A 24 27.74 -3.02 -3.68
C PRO A 24 27.77 -4.56 -3.59
N VAL A 25 27.86 -5.13 -2.39
CA VAL A 25 27.81 -6.58 -2.22
C VAL A 25 26.36 -7.00 -2.46
N ASN A 26 26.13 -7.88 -3.44
CA ASN A 26 24.84 -8.44 -3.91
C ASN A 26 24.10 -9.21 -2.79
N ILE A 27 23.80 -8.54 -1.69
CA ILE A 27 23.08 -9.05 -0.54
C ILE A 27 21.63 -8.66 -0.77
N GLN A 28 20.84 -9.65 -1.12
CA GLN A 28 19.42 -9.52 -1.43
C GLN A 28 18.65 -8.71 -0.38
N GLY A 29 18.98 -8.85 0.90
CA GLY A 29 18.35 -8.08 1.98
C GLY A 29 18.52 -6.57 1.86
N ASN A 30 19.70 -6.09 1.41
CA ASN A 30 19.96 -4.67 1.23
C ASN A 30 19.22 -4.10 0.01
N GLU A 31 19.13 -4.88 -1.07
CA GLU A 31 18.38 -4.48 -2.28
C GLU A 31 16.88 -4.36 -1.98
N ILE A 32 16.31 -5.31 -1.22
CA ILE A 32 14.92 -5.25 -0.79
C ILE A 32 14.69 -4.03 0.12
N ALA A 33 15.58 -3.78 1.08
CA ALA A 33 15.47 -2.64 1.99
C ALA A 33 15.53 -1.30 1.22
N ASP A 34 16.45 -1.16 0.26
CA ASP A 34 16.57 0.02 -0.60
C ASP A 34 15.34 0.22 -1.49
N ALA A 35 14.85 -0.84 -2.14
CA ALA A 35 13.64 -0.79 -2.95
C ALA A 35 12.42 -0.35 -2.13
N LEU A 36 12.27 -0.87 -0.90
CA LEU A 36 11.21 -0.46 0.02
C LEU A 36 11.35 1.01 0.44
N ALA A 37 12.55 1.46 0.79
CA ALA A 37 12.79 2.85 1.15
C ALA A 37 12.43 3.82 0.01
N LYS A 38 12.80 3.47 -1.24
CA LYS A 38 12.44 4.23 -2.44
C LYS A 38 10.94 4.26 -2.70
N ALA A 39 10.25 3.14 -2.52
CA ALA A 39 8.80 3.07 -2.67
C ALA A 39 8.10 3.97 -1.66
N VAL A 40 8.52 3.94 -0.38
CA VAL A 40 7.97 4.80 0.68
C VAL A 40 8.21 6.28 0.36
N LEU A 41 9.42 6.65 -0.10
CA LEU A 41 9.71 8.02 -0.52
C LEU A 41 8.81 8.47 -1.68
N MET A 42 8.60 7.60 -2.67
CA MET A 42 7.74 7.90 -3.80
C MET A 42 6.28 8.05 -3.39
N MET A 43 5.79 7.21 -2.47
CA MET A 43 4.45 7.34 -1.88
C MET A 43 4.31 8.65 -1.11
N LEU A 44 5.29 8.99 -0.26
CA LEU A 44 5.29 10.25 0.48
C LEU A 44 5.29 11.45 -0.46
N ARG A 45 6.06 11.41 -1.56
CA ARG A 45 6.07 12.44 -2.60
C ARG A 45 4.74 12.55 -3.33
N CYS A 46 4.06 11.43 -3.57
CA CYS A 46 2.74 11.39 -4.18
C CYS A 46 1.68 11.98 -3.22
N LEU A 47 1.75 11.64 -1.94
CA LEU A 47 0.89 12.21 -0.89
C LEU A 47 1.17 13.70 -0.63
N LEU A 48 2.42 14.14 -0.78
CA LEU A 48 2.80 15.54 -0.62
C LEU A 48 2.33 16.39 -1.82
N HIS A 49 2.33 15.83 -3.02
CA HIS A 49 1.84 16.50 -4.23
C HIS A 49 0.32 16.52 -4.34
N LEU A 50 -0.36 15.45 -3.90
CA LEU A 50 -1.81 15.42 -3.92
C LEU A 50 -2.38 16.11 -2.67
N THR A 51 -3.12 17.19 -2.89
CA THR A 51 -3.94 17.77 -1.83
C THR A 51 -5.04 16.77 -1.42
N TYR A 52 -5.44 16.79 -0.15
CA TYR A 52 -6.51 15.94 0.40
C TYR A 52 -7.77 15.89 -0.49
N LEU A 53 -8.10 17.01 -1.16
CA LEU A 53 -9.22 17.11 -2.10
C LEU A 53 -9.04 16.27 -3.36
N GLU A 54 -7.83 16.10 -3.88
CA GLU A 54 -7.55 15.24 -5.04
C GLU A 54 -7.63 13.76 -4.68
N LEU A 55 -7.19 13.38 -3.48
CA LEU A 55 -7.38 12.02 -2.96
C LEU A 55 -8.88 11.73 -2.76
N PHE A 56 -9.62 12.67 -2.17
CA PHE A 56 -11.07 12.55 -1.97
C PHE A 56 -11.84 12.50 -3.30
N SER A 57 -11.47 13.32 -4.27
CA SER A 57 -12.12 13.34 -5.60
C SER A 57 -11.88 12.04 -6.36
N ARG A 58 -10.67 11.47 -6.28
CA ARG A 58 -10.34 10.19 -6.91
C ARG A 58 -11.07 9.02 -6.25
N ALA A 59 -11.16 9.00 -4.91
CA ALA A 59 -11.95 8.00 -4.19
C ALA A 59 -13.45 8.11 -4.52
N LYS A 60 -13.99 9.35 -4.57
CA LYS A 60 -15.38 9.63 -4.95
C LYS A 60 -15.69 9.22 -6.39
N SER A 61 -14.75 9.45 -7.32
CA SER A 61 -14.86 9.00 -8.72
C SER A 61 -14.97 7.48 -8.80
N ARG A 62 -14.09 6.74 -8.12
CA ARG A 62 -14.14 5.27 -8.08
C ARG A 62 -15.45 4.74 -7.49
N ASN A 63 -15.95 5.35 -6.41
CA ASN A 63 -17.23 4.96 -5.84
C ASN A 63 -18.40 5.19 -6.82
N LYS A 64 -18.43 6.33 -7.52
CA LYS A 64 -19.45 6.57 -8.57
C LYS A 64 -19.43 5.49 -9.65
N THR A 65 -18.25 5.03 -10.07
CA THR A 65 -18.13 3.93 -11.03
C THR A 65 -18.68 2.62 -10.49
N ILE A 66 -18.46 2.31 -9.21
CA ILE A 66 -19.01 1.11 -8.55
C ILE A 66 -20.54 1.19 -8.48
N TRP A 67 -21.12 2.35 -8.17
CA TRP A 67 -22.57 2.57 -8.16
C TRP A 67 -23.21 2.43 -9.55
N LEU A 68 -22.45 2.62 -10.63
CA LEU A 68 -22.91 2.45 -12.00
C LEU A 68 -22.88 0.99 -12.47
N ILE A 69 -22.29 0.07 -11.70
CA ILE A 69 -22.34 -1.35 -11.99
C ILE A 69 -23.63 -1.88 -11.33
N PRO A 70 -24.69 -2.19 -12.10
CA PRO A 70 -25.88 -2.76 -11.52
C PRO A 70 -25.51 -4.08 -10.83
N PRO A 71 -25.95 -4.29 -9.58
CA PRO A 71 -25.70 -5.55 -8.89
C PRO A 71 -26.26 -6.69 -9.75
N VAL A 72 -25.39 -7.63 -10.12
CA VAL A 72 -25.80 -8.83 -10.87
C VAL A 72 -26.55 -9.74 -9.90
N HIS A 73 -27.86 -9.53 -9.79
CA HIS A 73 -28.74 -10.38 -9.01
C HIS A 73 -29.05 -11.64 -9.83
N HIS A 74 -28.47 -12.76 -9.41
CA HIS A 74 -28.68 -14.09 -9.98
C HIS A 74 -30.15 -14.56 -9.91
N TRP A 75 -30.97 -13.94 -9.05
CA TRP A 75 -32.38 -14.26 -8.86
C TRP A 75 -33.32 -13.92 -10.02
N TYR A 76 -32.93 -13.07 -10.98
CA TYR A 76 -33.81 -12.73 -12.10
C TYR A 76 -33.67 -13.68 -13.31
N ARG A 77 -32.80 -14.70 -13.24
CA ARG A 77 -32.57 -15.66 -14.32
C ARG A 77 -33.37 -16.95 -14.15
N GLY A 78 -34.70 -16.85 -14.03
CA GLY A 78 -35.53 -18.04 -14.07
C GLY A 78 -36.93 -17.86 -13.52
N SER A 79 -37.82 -17.30 -14.33
CA SER A 79 -39.25 -17.68 -14.44
C SER A 79 -39.87 -16.80 -15.52
N ARG A 80 -39.97 -17.31 -16.75
CA ARG A 80 -40.91 -16.74 -17.74
C ARG A 80 -42.29 -17.34 -17.41
N PRO A 81 -43.28 -16.58 -16.91
CA PRO A 81 -44.64 -17.07 -16.80
C PRO A 81 -45.28 -16.88 -18.18
N GLY A 82 -45.13 -17.86 -19.06
CA GLY A 82 -45.60 -17.74 -20.44
C GLY A 82 -45.22 -18.94 -21.29
N GLY A 83 -45.50 -20.14 -20.78
CA GLY A 83 -45.55 -21.36 -21.58
C GLY A 83 -47.00 -21.80 -21.65
N CYS A 84 -47.73 -21.36 -22.68
CA CYS A 84 -49.03 -21.92 -23.02
C CYS A 84 -48.82 -23.32 -23.60
N LEU A 85 -49.57 -24.31 -23.10
CA LEU A 85 -50.00 -25.47 -23.88
C LEU A 85 -51.18 -25.04 -24.78
#